data_AF-C2MC22-F1
#
_entry.id   AF-C2MC22-F1
#
_cell.length_a   1.000
_cell.length_b   1.000
_cell.length_c   1.000
_cell.angle_alpha   90.00
_cell.angle_beta   90.00
_cell.angle_gamma   90.00
#
_symmetry.space_group_name_H-M   'P 1'
#
loop_
_entity.id
_entity.type
_entity.pdbx_description
1 polymer ?
#
loop_
_entity_poly.entity_id
_entity_poly.type
_entity_poly.pdbx_seq_one_letter_code
_entity_poly.pdbx_strand_id
1 'polypeptide(L)'
;MLATSRHNKALLALLACLLVGGLVLYLYRPEALPIPRCPFLQLTGWQCPGCGSLRGIHALLHGDLGRVLQLNVMLLPALVYFTLLVILELLRPYRPQAERLYRRLAGRTACWIIFAIIVVWGIVRNLL
;
A
#
# COMPACT_ATOMS: atom_id res chain seq x y z
N MET A 1 5.27 9.91 -28.65
CA MET A 1 3.84 10.14 -28.36
C MET A 1 3.07 8.86 -27.96
N LEU A 2 3.36 7.68 -28.52
CA LEU A 2 2.66 6.43 -28.15
C LEU A 2 2.96 5.93 -26.71
N ALA A 3 4.19 6.12 -26.21
CA ALA A 3 4.60 5.67 -24.88
C ALA A 3 3.91 6.46 -23.73
N THR A 4 3.73 7.77 -23.90
CA THR A 4 2.98 8.63 -22.95
C THR A 4 1.50 8.27 -22.91
N SER A 5 0.90 7.93 -24.06
CA SER A 5 -0.48 7.44 -24.14
C SER A 5 -0.69 6.13 -23.38
N ARG A 6 0.18 5.13 -23.59
CA ARG A 6 0.09 3.84 -22.87
C ARG A 6 0.32 4.01 -21.36
N HIS A 7 1.26 4.87 -20.98
CA HIS A 7 1.55 5.18 -19.57
C HIS A 7 0.36 5.85 -18.87
N ASN A 8 -0.26 6.85 -19.50
CA ASN A 8 -1.43 7.53 -18.94
C ASN A 8 -2.63 6.58 -18.81
N LYS A 9 -2.84 5.68 -19.78
CA LYS A 9 -3.87 4.65 -19.69
C LYS A 9 -3.65 3.70 -18.51
N ALA A 10 -2.42 3.27 -18.26
CA ALA A 10 -2.09 2.41 -17.13
C ALA A 10 -2.34 3.12 -15.78
N LEU A 11 -1.98 4.40 -15.70
CA LEU A 11 -2.21 5.21 -14.50
C LEU A 11 -3.72 5.43 -14.23
N LEU A 12 -4.49 5.72 -15.28
CA LEU A 12 -5.95 5.83 -15.19
C LEU A 12 -6.58 4.51 -14.77
N ALA A 13 -6.14 3.38 -15.33
CA ALA A 13 -6.61 2.05 -14.94
C ALA A 13 -6.30 1.75 -13.47
N LEU A 14 -5.10 2.10 -13.00
CA LEU A 14 -4.72 1.96 -11.59
C LEU A 14 -5.63 2.78 -10.68
N LEU A 15 -5.85 4.06 -11.00
CA LEU A 15 -6.73 4.93 -10.22
C LEU A 15 -8.18 4.44 -10.21
N ALA A 16 -8.68 3.96 -11.34
CA ALA A 16 -10.01 3.35 -11.42
C ALA A 16 -10.11 2.09 -10.56
N CYS A 17 -9.11 1.19 -10.60
CA CYS A 17 -9.06 0.00 -9.75
C CYS A 17 -8.99 0.36 -8.26
N LEU A 18 -8.22 1.38 -7.87
CA LEU A 18 -8.15 1.85 -6.49
C LEU A 18 -9.49 2.43 -6.02
N LEU A 19 -10.16 3.20 -6.88
CA LEU A 19 -11.47 3.76 -6.57
C LEU A 19 -12.53 2.67 -6.39
N VAL A 20 -12.63 1.72 -7.33
CA VAL A 20 -13.59 0.61 -7.26
C VAL A 20 -13.28 -0.28 -6.08
N GLY A 21 -12.01 -0.67 -5.88
CA GLY A 21 -11.58 -1.48 -4.74
C GLY A 21 -11.83 -0.79 -3.41
N GLY A 22 -11.57 0.51 -3.32
CA GLY A 22 -11.87 1.33 -2.16
C GLY A 22 -13.36 1.42 -1.88
N LEU A 23 -14.21 1.60 -2.90
CA LEU A 23 -15.66 1.62 -2.75
C LEU A 23 -16.19 0.25 -2.28
N VAL A 24 -15.72 -0.84 -2.87
CA VAL A 24 -16.08 -2.19 -2.43
C VAL A 24 -15.68 -2.40 -0.97
N LEU A 25 -14.46 -2.00 -0.59
CA LEU A 25 -14.00 -2.08 0.80
C LEU A 25 -14.69 -1.12 1.75
N TYR A 26 -15.29 -0.04 1.26
CA TYR A 26 -16.11 0.85 2.08
C TYR A 26 -17.48 0.24 2.33
N LEU A 27 -18.09 -0.38 1.30
CA LEU A 27 -19.44 -0.92 1.38
C LEU A 27 -19.51 -2.31 2.03
N TYR A 28 -18.46 -3.13 1.88
CA TYR A 28 -18.44 -4.51 2.33
C TYR A 28 -17.39 -4.75 3.40
N ARG A 29 -17.83 -5.31 4.53
CA ARG A 29 -16.97 -5.68 5.67
C ARG A 29 -16.12 -6.91 5.33
N PRO A 30 -14.77 -6.80 5.33
CA PRO A 30 -13.90 -7.94 5.03
C PRO A 30 -14.09 -9.12 5.99
N GLU A 31 -14.52 -8.85 7.23
CA GLU A 31 -14.79 -9.88 8.24
C GLU A 31 -16.03 -10.72 7.93
N ALA A 32 -16.98 -10.16 7.17
CA ALA A 32 -18.21 -10.85 6.79
C ALA A 32 -18.05 -11.65 5.49
N LEU A 33 -16.94 -11.44 4.76
CA LEU A 33 -16.65 -12.15 3.52
C LEU A 33 -15.84 -13.41 3.81
N PRO A 34 -16.03 -14.51 3.06
CA PRO A 34 -15.26 -15.75 3.19
C PRO A 34 -13.86 -15.58 2.58
N ILE A 35 -13.15 -14.53 2.96
CA ILE A 35 -11.79 -14.27 2.49
C ILE A 35 -10.85 -15.19 3.27
N PRO A 36 -10.04 -16.02 2.59
CA PRO A 36 -9.12 -16.91 3.27
C PRO A 36 -8.21 -16.12 4.19
N ARG A 37 -7.99 -16.64 5.40
CA ARG A 37 -6.99 -16.09 6.31
C ARG A 37 -5.61 -16.16 5.63
N CYS A 38 -4.70 -15.29 6.05
CA CYS A 38 -3.36 -15.21 5.48
C CYS A 38 -2.71 -16.61 5.40
N PRO A 39 -2.37 -17.13 4.20
CA PRO A 39 -1.78 -18.46 4.05
C PRO A 39 -0.46 -18.60 4.81
N PHE A 40 0.35 -17.54 4.83
CA PHE A 40 1.60 -17.50 5.59
C PHE A 40 1.36 -17.73 7.08
N LEU A 41 0.35 -17.09 7.65
CA LEU A 41 -0.06 -17.30 9.04
C LEU A 41 -0.55 -18.72 9.28
N GLN A 42 -1.33 -19.28 8.36
CA GLN A 42 -1.82 -20.66 8.48
C GLN A 42 -0.70 -21.70 8.41
N LEU A 43 0.32 -21.46 7.58
CA LEU A 43 1.42 -22.39 7.36
C LEU A 43 2.51 -22.29 8.44
N THR A 44 2.82 -21.08 8.90
CA THR A 44 3.96 -20.83 9.80
C THR A 44 3.54 -20.54 11.23
N GLY A 45 2.30 -20.08 11.45
CA GLY A 45 1.86 -19.50 12.72
C GLY A 45 2.28 -18.04 12.92
N TRP A 46 3.08 -17.48 12.01
CA TRP A 46 3.62 -16.11 12.11
C TRP A 46 2.82 -15.13 11.27
N GLN A 47 2.68 -13.90 11.75
CA GLN A 47 2.04 -12.81 11.01
C GLN A 47 3.03 -12.24 9.99
N CYS A 48 2.69 -12.25 8.71
CA CYS A 48 3.48 -11.56 7.70
C CYS A 48 3.39 -10.03 7.88
N PRO A 49 4.31 -9.23 7.33
CA PRO A 49 4.29 -7.76 7.51
C PRO A 49 3.01 -7.09 7.00
N GLY A 50 2.29 -7.72 6.06
CA GLY A 50 1.00 -7.27 5.54
C GLY A 50 -0.24 -7.84 6.24
N CYS A 51 -0.09 -8.68 7.27
CA CYS A 51 -1.23 -9.22 7.99
C CYS A 51 -2.07 -8.09 8.60
N GLY A 52 -3.38 -8.11 8.34
CA GLY A 52 -4.33 -7.12 8.84
C GLY A 52 -4.56 -5.93 7.90
N SER A 53 -3.77 -5.76 6.82
CA SER A 53 -3.85 -4.56 5.97
C SER A 53 -5.21 -4.36 5.29
N LEU A 54 -5.87 -5.43 4.83
CA LEU A 54 -7.20 -5.30 4.18
C LEU A 54 -8.26 -4.74 5.15
N ARG A 55 -8.29 -5.28 6.38
CA ARG A 55 -9.17 -4.82 7.46
C ARG A 55 -8.78 -3.44 7.95
N GLY A 56 -7.47 -3.16 7.98
CA GLY A 56 -6.94 -1.83 8.29
C GLY A 56 -7.40 -0.80 7.28
N ILE A 57 -7.35 -1.08 5.97
CA ILE A 57 -7.85 -0.19 4.93
C ILE A 57 -9.36 0.05 5.10
N HIS A 58 -10.15 -1.00 5.36
CA HIS A 58 -11.58 -0.82 5.67
C HIS A 58 -11.80 0.10 6.88
N ALA A 59 -11.07 -0.11 7.99
CA ALA A 59 -11.15 0.74 9.17
C ALA A 59 -10.75 2.20 8.87
N LEU A 60 -9.68 2.39 8.09
CA LEU A 60 -9.22 3.70 7.65
C LEU A 60 -10.28 4.43 6.83
N LEU A 61 -10.95 3.73 5.91
CA LEU A 61 -12.02 4.29 5.08
C LEU A 61 -13.24 4.74 5.91
N HIS A 62 -13.41 4.19 7.11
CA HIS A 62 -14.43 4.59 8.08
C HIS A 62 -13.91 5.56 9.17
N GLY A 63 -12.66 6.02 9.06
CA GLY A 63 -12.06 6.99 9.98
C GLY A 63 -11.54 6.40 11.30
N ASP A 64 -11.50 5.07 11.47
CA ASP A 64 -11.06 4.43 12.70
C ASP A 64 -9.53 4.19 12.70
N LEU A 65 -8.78 5.24 13.00
CA LEU A 65 -7.31 5.19 13.07
C LEU A 65 -6.80 4.29 14.21
N GLY A 66 -7.53 4.18 15.31
CA GLY A 66 -7.17 3.31 16.42
C GLY A 66 -7.16 1.85 15.97
N ARG A 67 -8.19 1.43 15.24
CA ARG A 67 -8.29 0.09 14.69
C ARG A 67 -7.26 -0.20 13.60
N VAL A 68 -6.92 0.80 12.77
CA VAL A 68 -5.83 0.69 11.79
C VAL A 68 -4.51 0.30 12.47
N LEU A 69 -4.14 1.03 13.52
CA LEU A 69 -2.89 0.81 14.25
C LEU A 69 -2.86 -0.55 14.96
N GLN A 70 -3.99 -0.96 15.55
CA GLN A 70 -4.12 -2.30 16.16
C GLN A 70 -3.96 -3.43 15.14
N LEU A 71 -4.42 -3.24 13.90
CA LEU A 71 -4.38 -4.26 12.87
C LEU A 71 -3.01 -4.32 12.18
N ASN A 72 -2.46 -3.17 11.80
CA ASN A 72 -1.15 -3.06 11.19
C ASN A 72 -0.62 -1.62 11.27
N VAL A 73 0.26 -1.34 12.24
CA VAL A 73 0.91 -0.02 12.41
C VAL A 73 1.62 0.43 11.12
N MET A 74 2.24 -0.50 10.39
CA MET A 74 3.03 -0.20 9.18
C MET A 74 2.16 0.16 7.96
N LEU A 75 0.84 -0.01 8.05
CA LEU A 75 -0.07 0.35 6.98
C LEU A 75 -0.06 1.86 6.69
N LEU A 76 -0.09 2.72 7.72
CA LEU A 76 -0.16 4.17 7.49
C LEU A 76 1.10 4.73 6.80
N PRO A 77 2.33 4.44 7.27
CA PRO A 77 3.53 4.88 6.57
C PRO A 77 3.61 4.34 5.14
N ALA A 78 3.20 3.08 4.93
CA ALA A 78 3.17 2.49 3.60
C ALA A 78 2.20 3.24 2.67
N LEU A 79 0.98 3.53 3.13
CA LEU A 79 -0.01 4.29 2.36
C LEU A 79 0.51 5.68 2.01
N VAL A 80 1.05 6.43 2.99
CA VAL A 80 1.64 7.75 2.74
C VAL A 80 2.74 7.68 1.68
N TYR A 81 3.63 6.69 1.80
CA TYR A 81 4.73 6.49 0.88
C TYR A 81 4.25 6.19 -0.55
N PHE A 82 3.31 5.24 -0.71
CA PHE A 82 2.77 4.90 -2.02
C PHE A 82 1.95 6.04 -2.63
N THR A 83 1.15 6.75 -1.84
CA THR A 83 0.41 7.94 -2.29
C THR A 83 1.38 9.02 -2.79
N LEU A 84 2.48 9.26 -2.07
CA LEU A 84 3.51 10.20 -2.51
C LEU A 84 4.10 9.77 -3.86
N LEU A 85 4.43 8.49 -4.06
CA LEU A 85 4.95 8.00 -5.34
C LEU A 85 3.96 8.21 -6.49
N VAL A 86 2.67 7.95 -6.26
CA VAL A 86 1.62 8.19 -7.27
C VAL A 86 1.50 9.68 -7.62
N ILE A 87 1.54 10.57 -6.61
CA ILE A 87 1.52 12.02 -6.83
C ILE A 87 2.76 12.46 -7.63
N LEU A 88 3.94 11.97 -7.28
CA LEU A 88 5.17 12.30 -8.00
C LEU A 88 5.15 11.78 -9.45
N GLU A 89 4.58 10.60 -9.69
CA GLU A 89 4.39 10.04 -11.03
C GLU A 89 3.43 10.90 -11.88
N LEU A 90 2.37 11.44 -11.26
CA LEU A 90 1.45 12.38 -11.92
C LEU A 90 2.12 13.72 -12.24
N LEU A 91 3.00 14.19 -11.36
CA LEU A 91 3.64 15.51 -11.48
C LEU A 91 4.92 15.50 -12.33
N ARG A 92 5.61 14.36 -12.48
CA ARG A 92 6.89 14.29 -13.21
C ARG A 92 6.88 14.85 -14.63
N PRO A 93 5.80 14.75 -15.46
CA PRO A 93 5.82 15.30 -16.82
C PRO A 93 5.83 16.84 -16.83
N TYR A 94 5.37 17.45 -15.73
CA TYR A 94 5.17 18.89 -15.60
C TYR A 94 6.20 19.55 -14.67
N ARG A 95 6.87 18.78 -13.80
CA ARG A 95 7.79 19.29 -12.78
C ARG A 95 9.08 18.46 -12.72
N PRO A 96 10.25 19.02 -13.11
CA PRO A 96 11.53 18.30 -13.08
C PRO A 96 12.01 17.99 -11.66
N GLN A 97 11.54 18.73 -10.66
CA GLN A 97 11.78 18.41 -9.25
C GLN A 97 11.07 17.12 -8.83
N ALA A 98 9.83 16.90 -9.31
CA ALA A 98 9.08 15.69 -9.02
C ALA A 98 9.73 14.46 -9.65
N GLU A 99 10.28 14.59 -10.86
CA GLU A 99 11.04 13.51 -11.51
C GLU A 99 12.29 13.12 -10.69
N ARG A 100 13.08 14.10 -10.25
CA ARG A 100 14.28 13.84 -9.42
C ARG A 100 13.93 13.13 -8.11
N LEU A 101 12.85 13.56 -7.45
CA LEU A 101 12.41 12.93 -6.20
C LEU A 101 11.84 11.53 -6.46
N TYR A 102 11.02 11.35 -7.50
CA TYR A 102 10.50 10.04 -7.88
C TYR A 102 11.62 9.05 -8.15
N ARG A 103 12.65 9.43 -8.92
CA ARG A 103 13.81 8.54 -9.20
C ARG A 103 14.59 8.16 -7.94
N ARG A 104 14.63 9.02 -6.92
CA ARG A 104 15.29 8.71 -5.63
C ARG A 104 14.46 7.74 -4.79
N LEU A 105 13.15 7.97 -4.69
CA LEU A 105 12.25 7.15 -3.89
C LEU A 105 11.90 5.82 -4.58
N ALA A 106 11.75 5.79 -5.90
CA ALA A 106 11.50 4.56 -6.66
C ALA A 106 12.81 3.87 -7.15
N GLY A 107 13.97 4.34 -6.70
CA GLY A 107 15.27 3.82 -7.11
C GLY A 107 15.67 2.54 -6.38
N ARG A 108 16.72 1.86 -6.89
CA ARG A 108 17.22 0.58 -6.35
C ARG A 108 17.55 0.65 -4.85
N THR A 109 18.18 1.74 -4.40
CA THR A 109 18.54 1.94 -2.99
C THR A 109 17.30 2.03 -2.11
N ALA A 110 16.29 2.78 -2.54
CA ALA A 110 15.04 2.91 -1.80
C ALA A 110 14.28 1.59 -1.73
N CYS A 111 14.26 0.80 -2.82
CA CYS A 111 13.68 -0.54 -2.79
C CYS A 111 14.34 -1.45 -1.73
N TRP A 112 15.67 -1.43 -1.62
CA TRP A 112 16.37 -2.20 -0.59
C TRP A 112 16.09 -1.69 0.83
N ILE A 113 16.04 -0.37 1.02
CA ILE A 113 15.70 0.23 2.32
C ILE A 113 14.28 -0.19 2.73
N ILE A 114 13.30 -0.07 1.84
CA ILE A 114 11.91 -0.46 2.10
C ILE A 114 11.81 -1.95 2.38
N PHE A 115 12.52 -2.78 1.62
CA PHE A 115 12.58 -4.22 1.87
C PHE A 115 13.12 -4.52 3.27
N ALA A 116 14.24 -3.90 3.66
CA ALA A 116 14.79 -4.06 5.01
C ALA A 116 13.79 -3.63 6.08
N ILE A 117 13.12 -2.49 5.91
CA ILE A 117 12.09 -2.00 6.83
C ILE A 117 10.92 -3.01 6.96
N ILE A 118 10.44 -3.55 5.84
CA ILE A 118 9.35 -4.54 5.81
C ILE A 118 9.76 -5.82 6.56
N VAL A 119 10.99 -6.30 6.35
CA VAL A 119 11.52 -7.49 7.04
C VAL A 119 11.66 -7.23 8.53
N VAL A 120 12.28 -6.11 8.92
CA VAL A 120 12.43 -5.72 10.33
C VAL A 120 11.07 -5.60 11.01
N TRP A 121 10.09 -4.95 10.38
CA TRP A 121 8.72 -4.88 10.89
C TRP A 121 8.09 -6.27 11.04
N GLY A 122 8.27 -7.13 10.04
CA GLY A 122 7.81 -8.51 10.09
C GLY A 122 8.37 -9.29 11.29
N ILE A 123 9.63 -9.07 11.64
CA ILE A 123 10.26 -9.68 12.82
C ILE A 123 9.69 -9.05 14.10
N VAL A 124 9.75 -7.72 14.21
CA VAL A 124 9.32 -6.97 15.39
C VAL A 124 7.88 -7.29 15.80
N ARG A 125 6.95 -7.34 14.84
CA ARG A 125 5.52 -7.61 15.11
C ARG A 125 5.21 -9.03 15.62
N ASN A 126 6.14 -9.97 15.50
CA ASN A 126 5.97 -11.34 15.97
C ASN A 126 6.72 -11.61 17.29
N LEU A 127 7.67 -10.75 17.64
CA LEU A 127 8.48 -10.88 18.86
C LEU A 127 7.99 -9.98 20.00
N LEU A 128 7.28 -8.89 19.68
CA LEU A 128 6.55 -8.04 20.61
C LEU A 128 5.09 -8.51 20.72
#